data_AF-A0A0M1JPR5-F1
#
_entry.id   AF-A0A0M1JPR5-F1
#
_cell.length_a   1.000
_cell.length_b   1.000
_cell.length_c   1.000
_cell.angle_alpha   90.00
_cell.angle_beta   90.00
_cell.angle_gamma   90.00
#
_symmetry.space_group_name_H-M   'P 1'
#
loop_
_entity.id
_entity.type
_entity.pdbx_description
1 polymer ?
#
loop_
_entity_poly.entity_id
_entity_poly.type
_entity_poly.pdbx_seq_one_letter_code
_entity_poly.pdbx_strand_id
1 'polypeptide(L)'
;MNYYFSAASQALLHAGKLVQAHTADGTLLPILRDVTTGRMVEIAKATAGFSLESIAAPAQLIMGPIQMVQTHLGFQKTYQMLDTLQKSVAVLQGTTAVIGVGTFAGVALSGVNLYQTLKIRESLQKIDLKIDQVLDKISSESEDIKQRIDQVAQDVEFKMHRTILDQAYGRFQQSIRSLKNILEIQDSHSRLSNLANIYGNLTQVLADYKNPQIYNQNTNAPGRLRRHECAWQMEQAMAMIFIWKGEFGAASSQMQQLRDNIYQDTWDILSCCETEEEVDFIYPELMRIHTQDLPAIAGWHAQVDYLKTAPKEELEAIKNLVNTEESPQETLAASPNNELIEQNNELIEQTQYEQLKNTSHFLALRDHLKFTINPQARQNYESYISARSPHHGYRALAASNWQEISDITVANLYWYLKSKDKDEKQTIA
;
A
#
# COMPACT_ATOMS: atom_id res chain seq x y z
N MET A 1 1.02 -2.06 -17.51
CA MET A 1 0.90 -0.61 -17.25
C MET A 1 -0.49 -0.37 -16.69
N ASN A 2 -0.62 0.17 -15.49
CA ASN A 2 -1.90 0.33 -14.80
C ASN A 2 -2.56 1.68 -15.15
N TYR A 3 -2.42 2.12 -16.41
CA TYR A 3 -2.98 3.36 -16.92
C TYR A 3 -3.18 3.28 -18.44
N TYR A 4 -4.13 4.08 -18.95
CA TYR A 4 -4.45 4.22 -20.37
C TYR A 4 -4.62 5.69 -20.74
N PHE A 5 -4.34 6.02 -21.99
CA PHE A 5 -4.69 7.32 -22.56
C PHE A 5 -5.99 7.21 -23.35
N SER A 6 -6.65 8.33 -23.60
CA SER A 6 -7.81 8.39 -24.49
C SER A 6 -7.48 7.76 -25.84
N ALA A 7 -8.46 7.13 -26.48
CA ALA A 7 -8.24 6.46 -27.76
C ALA A 7 -7.62 7.40 -28.82
N ALA A 8 -8.00 8.68 -28.80
CA ALA A 8 -7.43 9.70 -29.67
C ALA A 8 -5.94 9.94 -29.38
N SER A 9 -5.56 10.13 -28.12
CA SER A 9 -4.15 10.34 -27.76
C SER A 9 -3.31 9.08 -27.90
N GLN A 10 -3.87 7.89 -27.67
CA GLN A 10 -3.22 6.61 -27.94
C GLN A 10 -2.88 6.50 -29.44
N ALA A 11 -3.82 6.85 -30.33
CA ALA A 11 -3.58 6.87 -31.77
C ALA A 11 -2.50 7.89 -32.17
N LEU A 12 -2.47 9.07 -31.53
CA LEU A 12 -1.45 10.09 -31.80
C LEU A 12 -0.06 9.70 -31.24
N LEU A 13 -0.01 8.98 -30.11
CA LEU A 13 1.21 8.39 -29.57
C LEU A 13 1.77 7.33 -30.53
N HIS A 14 0.94 6.42 -31.02
CA HIS A 14 1.35 5.41 -32.01
C HIS A 14 1.81 6.03 -33.34
N ALA A 15 1.20 7.15 -33.73
CA ALA A 15 1.61 7.91 -34.92
C ALA A 15 2.87 8.75 -34.71
N GLY A 16 3.50 8.73 -33.51
CA GLY A 16 4.68 9.52 -33.18
C GLY A 16 4.44 11.03 -33.10
N LYS A 17 3.18 11.47 -33.04
CA LYS A 17 2.81 12.88 -32.89
C LYS A 17 2.79 13.32 -31.43
N LEU A 18 2.55 12.36 -30.53
CA LEU A 18 2.77 12.51 -29.09
C LEU A 18 3.93 11.63 -28.65
N VAL A 19 4.60 12.04 -27.59
CA VAL A 19 5.59 11.25 -26.87
C VAL A 19 5.20 11.14 -25.42
N GLN A 20 5.51 9.99 -24.82
CA GLN A 20 5.34 9.80 -23.39
C GLN A 20 6.48 10.50 -22.65
N ALA A 21 6.13 11.32 -21.66
CA ALA A 21 7.12 11.94 -20.81
C ALA A 21 7.87 10.87 -20.02
N HIS A 22 9.11 11.19 -19.64
CA HIS A 22 9.94 10.32 -18.83
C HIS A 22 10.73 11.14 -17.81
N THR A 23 11.07 10.51 -16.70
CA THR A 23 12.02 11.04 -15.71
C THR A 23 13.44 11.01 -16.27
N ALA A 24 14.37 11.69 -15.59
CA ALA A 24 15.78 11.77 -16.02
C ALA A 24 16.49 10.40 -16.09
N ASP A 25 16.01 9.41 -15.34
CA ASP A 25 16.49 8.03 -15.36
C ASP A 25 15.79 7.15 -16.42
N GLY A 26 14.89 7.72 -17.23
CA GLY A 26 14.20 7.04 -18.33
C GLY A 26 12.89 6.35 -17.96
N THR A 27 12.40 6.48 -16.73
CA THR A 27 11.10 5.90 -16.33
C THR A 27 9.95 6.63 -17.03
N LEU A 28 9.09 5.87 -17.71
CA LEU A 28 7.92 6.43 -18.42
C LEU A 28 6.88 6.96 -17.43
N LEU A 29 6.48 8.21 -17.65
CA LEU A 29 5.44 8.88 -16.89
C LEU A 29 4.09 8.71 -17.57
N PRO A 30 2.98 8.64 -16.85
CA PRO A 30 1.63 8.59 -17.41
C PRO A 30 1.20 9.95 -17.98
N ILE A 31 2.04 10.60 -18.80
CA ILE A 31 1.84 11.95 -19.34
C ILE A 31 2.26 11.92 -20.81
N LEU A 32 1.39 12.42 -21.68
CA LEU A 32 1.67 12.63 -23.10
C LEU A 32 1.98 14.09 -23.39
N ARG A 33 2.98 14.30 -24.24
CA ARG A 33 3.40 15.61 -24.74
C ARG A 33 3.34 15.64 -26.25
N ASP A 34 2.96 16.78 -26.79
CA ASP A 34 3.06 17.06 -28.21
C ASP A 34 4.54 17.20 -28.59
N VAL A 35 4.96 16.47 -29.63
CA VAL A 35 6.36 16.41 -30.05
C VAL A 35 6.86 17.76 -30.58
N THR A 36 5.97 18.57 -31.16
CA THR A 36 6.33 19.83 -31.83
C THR A 36 6.44 20.98 -30.85
N THR A 37 5.49 21.05 -29.92
CA THR A 37 5.37 22.16 -28.96
C THR A 37 5.96 21.84 -27.60
N GLY A 38 6.23 20.56 -27.31
CA GLY A 38 6.69 20.07 -26.01
C GLY A 38 5.63 20.16 -24.90
N ARG A 39 4.42 20.62 -25.22
CA ARG A 39 3.34 20.86 -24.27
C ARG A 39 2.63 19.57 -23.90
N MET A 40 2.19 19.48 -22.66
CA MET A 40 1.32 18.39 -22.22
C MET A 40 0.01 18.38 -23.00
N VAL A 41 -0.40 17.19 -23.42
CA VAL A 41 -1.65 16.92 -24.13
C VAL A 41 -2.61 16.13 -23.26
N GLU A 42 -2.12 15.14 -22.51
CA GLU A 42 -2.97 14.30 -21.67
C GLU A 42 -2.18 13.72 -20.50
N ILE A 43 -2.84 13.53 -19.35
CA ILE A 43 -2.37 12.67 -18.27
C ILE A 43 -3.22 11.39 -18.31
N ALA A 44 -2.56 10.24 -18.27
CA ALA A 44 -3.21 8.94 -18.39
C ALA A 44 -4.24 8.74 -17.28
N LYS A 45 -5.35 8.08 -17.63
CA LYS A 45 -6.34 7.60 -16.67
C LYS A 45 -5.84 6.26 -16.10
N ALA A 46 -6.06 5.99 -14.82
CA ALA A 46 -5.81 4.66 -14.28
C ALA A 46 -6.73 3.63 -14.98
N THR A 47 -6.21 2.46 -15.35
CA THR A 47 -7.00 1.40 -16.01
C THR A 47 -8.22 1.01 -15.17
N ALA A 48 -9.36 0.80 -15.84
CA ALA A 48 -10.56 0.18 -15.28
C ALA A 48 -10.28 -1.31 -14.97
N GLY A 49 -9.53 -1.48 -13.90
CA GLY A 49 -9.11 -2.69 -13.21
C GLY A 49 -8.76 -2.25 -11.80
N PHE A 50 -9.64 -1.43 -11.23
CA PHE A 50 -9.40 -0.63 -10.03
C PHE A 50 -9.47 -1.57 -8.84
N SER A 51 -8.33 -2.06 -8.36
CA SER A 51 -8.34 -2.66 -7.03
C SER A 51 -8.38 -1.54 -5.99
N LEU A 52 -9.60 -1.08 -5.70
CA LEU A 52 -9.95 -0.18 -4.58
C LEU A 52 -9.56 -0.75 -3.21
N GLU A 53 -9.02 -1.97 -3.23
CA GLU A 53 -8.52 -2.72 -2.10
C GLU A 53 -7.01 -2.54 -1.88
N SER A 54 -6.31 -1.76 -2.71
CA SER A 54 -4.89 -1.40 -2.56
C SER A 54 -4.70 -0.26 -1.54
N ILE A 55 -3.60 -0.27 -0.77
CA ILE A 55 -3.25 0.93 0.03
C ILE A 55 -2.91 2.13 -0.86
N ALA A 56 -2.58 1.91 -2.13
CA ALA A 56 -2.33 2.94 -3.14
C ALA A 56 -3.59 3.30 -3.95
N ALA A 57 -4.76 2.71 -3.67
CA ALA A 57 -6.02 3.10 -4.29
C ALA A 57 -6.27 4.62 -4.26
N PRO A 58 -5.98 5.35 -3.16
CA PRO A 58 -6.11 6.80 -3.15
C PRO A 58 -5.18 7.46 -4.18
N ALA A 59 -3.92 7.04 -4.28
CA ALA A 59 -2.95 7.53 -5.26
C ALA A 59 -3.38 7.25 -6.72
N GLN A 60 -3.97 6.08 -6.98
CA GLN A 60 -4.42 5.69 -8.33
C GLN A 60 -5.65 6.49 -8.80
N LEU A 61 -6.53 6.91 -7.88
CA LEU A 61 -7.64 7.83 -8.17
C LEU A 61 -7.16 9.27 -8.48
N ILE A 62 -5.94 9.63 -8.09
CA ILE A 62 -5.35 10.97 -8.19
C ILE A 62 -4.61 11.21 -9.52
N MET A 63 -4.63 10.29 -10.48
CA MET A 63 -3.90 10.46 -11.76
C MET A 63 -4.27 11.73 -12.57
N GLY A 64 -5.16 12.61 -12.10
CA GLY A 64 -5.22 14.04 -12.48
C GLY A 64 -5.01 15.00 -11.29
N PRO A 65 -3.76 15.30 -10.86
CA PRO A 65 -3.47 16.14 -9.68
C PRO A 65 -3.98 17.59 -9.79
N ILE A 66 -4.25 18.09 -10.99
CA ILE A 66 -4.72 19.46 -11.23
C ILE A 66 -6.25 19.59 -11.11
N GLN A 67 -7.00 18.48 -11.18
CA GLN A 67 -8.45 18.48 -10.94
C GLN A 67 -8.80 18.94 -9.51
N MET A 68 -7.87 18.79 -8.56
CA MET A 68 -8.06 19.13 -7.15
C MET A 68 -7.79 20.61 -6.81
N VAL A 69 -7.08 21.34 -7.67
CA VAL A 69 -6.58 22.68 -7.32
C VAL A 69 -7.61 23.78 -7.59
N GLN A 70 -8.62 23.59 -8.49
CA GLN A 70 -9.40 24.75 -8.94
C GLN A 70 -10.91 24.66 -9.26
N THR A 71 -11.66 23.55 -9.24
CA THR A 71 -13.09 23.62 -9.62
C THR A 71 -14.08 22.69 -8.90
N HIS A 72 -15.33 23.17 -8.83
CA HIS A 72 -16.52 22.48 -8.29
C HIS A 72 -16.79 21.08 -8.90
N LEU A 73 -16.22 20.77 -10.07
CA LEU A 73 -16.36 19.49 -10.77
C LEU A 73 -15.34 18.42 -10.29
N GLY A 74 -14.22 18.83 -9.69
CA GLY A 74 -13.19 17.94 -9.13
C GLY A 74 -13.58 17.27 -7.82
N PHE A 75 -14.73 17.63 -7.24
CA PHE A 75 -15.13 17.12 -5.93
C PHE A 75 -15.61 15.68 -5.94
N GLN A 76 -16.22 15.17 -7.02
CA GLN A 76 -16.74 13.79 -6.98
C GLN A 76 -15.62 12.76 -6.83
N LYS A 77 -14.53 12.88 -7.60
CA LYS A 77 -13.36 11.99 -7.46
C LYS A 77 -12.64 12.21 -6.13
N THR A 78 -12.57 13.46 -5.67
CA THR A 78 -11.98 13.80 -4.37
C THR A 78 -12.81 13.21 -3.21
N TYR A 79 -14.14 13.26 -3.29
CA TYR A 79 -15.04 12.63 -2.32
C TYR A 79 -14.90 11.12 -2.33
N GLN A 80 -14.91 10.50 -3.52
CA GLN A 80 -14.67 9.06 -3.67
C GLN A 80 -13.34 8.64 -3.08
N MET A 81 -12.28 9.43 -3.28
CA MET A 81 -10.98 9.17 -2.70
C MET A 81 -11.00 9.27 -1.17
N LEU A 82 -11.59 10.33 -0.61
CA LEU A 82 -11.72 10.50 0.84
C LEU A 82 -12.59 9.40 1.46
N ASP A 83 -13.63 8.93 0.75
CA ASP A 83 -14.45 7.78 1.13
C ASP A 83 -13.65 6.48 1.12
N THR A 84 -12.89 6.22 0.06
CA THR A 84 -12.01 5.04 -0.06
C THR A 84 -10.98 5.02 1.07
N LEU A 85 -10.37 6.17 1.36
CA LEU A 85 -9.39 6.33 2.43
C LEU A 85 -10.04 6.12 3.82
N GLN A 86 -11.23 6.68 4.06
CA GLN A 86 -11.98 6.46 5.30
C GLN A 86 -12.34 4.97 5.49
N LYS A 87 -12.86 4.31 4.45
CA LYS A 87 -13.25 2.91 4.47
C LYS A 87 -12.06 1.98 4.65
N SER A 88 -10.94 2.25 3.98
CA SER A 88 -9.74 1.42 4.07
C SER A 88 -9.14 1.46 5.47
N VAL A 89 -9.00 2.64 6.09
CA VAL A 89 -8.59 2.74 7.50
C VAL A 89 -9.59 2.05 8.42
N ALA A 90 -10.90 2.10 8.15
CA ALA A 90 -11.90 1.38 8.96
C ALA A 90 -11.66 -0.14 8.99
N VAL A 91 -11.38 -0.74 7.83
CA VAL A 91 -11.06 -2.17 7.72
C VAL A 91 -9.76 -2.49 8.44
N LEU A 92 -8.73 -1.67 8.22
CA LEU A 92 -7.42 -1.87 8.85
C LEU A 92 -7.49 -1.75 10.37
N GLN A 93 -8.23 -0.78 10.88
CA GLN A 93 -8.45 -0.61 12.31
C GLN A 93 -9.26 -1.78 12.90
N GLY A 94 -10.30 -2.24 12.19
CA GLY A 94 -11.08 -3.42 12.58
C GLY A 94 -10.24 -4.69 12.63
N THR A 95 -9.44 -4.95 11.58
CA THR A 95 -8.54 -6.11 11.53
C THR A 95 -7.41 -6.02 12.56
N THR A 96 -6.85 -4.82 12.79
CA THR A 96 -5.87 -4.57 13.86
C THR A 96 -6.43 -4.93 15.23
N ALA A 97 -7.70 -4.61 15.51
CA ALA A 97 -8.32 -4.97 16.79
C ALA A 97 -8.50 -6.50 16.98
N VAL A 98 -8.54 -7.28 15.88
CA VAL A 98 -8.66 -8.75 15.92
C VAL A 98 -7.30 -9.45 16.06
N ILE A 99 -6.25 -8.94 15.40
CA ILE A 99 -4.93 -9.61 15.36
C ILE A 99 -3.87 -8.95 16.23
N GLY A 100 -4.07 -7.69 16.62
CA GLY A 100 -3.02 -6.83 17.16
C GLY A 100 -2.65 -7.09 18.61
N VAL A 101 -3.35 -7.99 19.32
CA VAL A 101 -3.09 -8.25 20.73
C VAL A 101 -3.16 -9.73 21.07
N GLY A 102 -2.00 -10.28 21.45
CA GLY A 102 -1.82 -11.64 21.96
C GLY A 102 -0.98 -12.57 21.07
N THR A 103 -0.46 -13.63 21.69
CA THR A 103 0.36 -14.70 21.07
C THR A 103 -0.42 -15.69 20.21
N PHE A 104 -1.65 -15.37 19.79
CA PHE A 104 -2.62 -16.37 19.31
C PHE A 104 -2.76 -16.36 17.78
N ALA A 105 -1.76 -16.92 17.09
CA ALA A 105 -1.56 -16.72 15.66
C ALA A 105 -2.50 -17.52 14.72
N GLY A 106 -3.11 -18.64 15.12
CA GLY A 106 -3.80 -19.52 14.14
C GLY A 106 -5.13 -18.99 13.54
N VAL A 107 -6.23 -19.14 14.29
CA VAL A 107 -7.59 -18.93 13.76
C VAL A 107 -7.95 -17.46 13.50
N ALA A 108 -7.29 -16.53 14.20
CA ALA A 108 -7.52 -15.10 13.96
C ALA A 108 -6.88 -14.65 12.64
N LEU A 109 -5.67 -15.13 12.31
CA LEU A 109 -4.97 -14.74 11.08
C LEU A 109 -5.66 -15.29 9.83
N SER A 110 -6.20 -16.52 9.88
CA SER A 110 -6.97 -17.07 8.74
C SER A 110 -8.26 -16.30 8.47
N GLY A 111 -8.90 -15.74 9.51
CA GLY A 111 -10.13 -14.97 9.39
C GLY A 111 -9.97 -13.53 8.89
N VAL A 112 -8.74 -12.99 8.90
CA VAL A 112 -8.46 -11.59 8.52
C VAL A 112 -7.27 -11.46 7.56
N ASN A 113 -6.92 -12.55 6.88
CA ASN A 113 -5.88 -12.59 5.85
C ASN A 113 -6.18 -11.65 4.67
N LEU A 114 -5.28 -11.61 3.69
CA LEU A 114 -5.42 -10.76 2.50
C LEU A 114 -6.79 -10.91 1.85
N TYR A 115 -7.15 -12.13 1.44
CA TYR A 115 -8.44 -12.39 0.80
C TYR A 115 -9.64 -11.85 1.58
N GLN A 116 -9.68 -12.06 2.89
CA GLN A 116 -10.79 -11.57 3.71
C GLN A 116 -10.79 -10.05 3.87
N THR A 117 -9.61 -9.45 3.99
CA THR A 117 -9.46 -7.99 4.07
C THR A 117 -9.94 -7.32 2.79
N LEU A 118 -9.57 -7.87 1.63
CA LEU A 118 -10.02 -7.46 0.31
C LEU A 118 -11.55 -7.54 0.21
N LYS A 119 -12.13 -8.73 0.45
CA LYS A 119 -13.57 -8.96 0.47
C LYS A 119 -14.33 -8.01 1.40
N ILE A 120 -13.79 -7.71 2.59
CA ILE A 120 -14.38 -6.74 3.50
C ILE A 120 -14.32 -5.34 2.87
N ARG A 121 -13.18 -4.91 2.32
CA ARG A 121 -13.04 -3.61 1.62
C ARG A 121 -14.06 -3.50 0.49
N GLU A 122 -14.20 -4.51 -0.37
CA GLU A 122 -15.19 -4.55 -1.45
C GLU A 122 -16.62 -4.39 -0.91
N SER A 123 -16.95 -5.16 0.13
CA SER A 123 -18.28 -5.14 0.71
C SER A 123 -18.65 -3.80 1.38
N LEU A 124 -17.66 -3.04 1.85
CA LEU A 124 -17.83 -1.70 2.42
C LEU A 124 -17.93 -0.60 1.36
N GLN A 125 -17.59 -0.89 0.10
CA GLN A 125 -17.86 0.08 -0.97
C GLN A 125 -19.36 0.41 -1.05
N LYS A 126 -20.21 -0.57 -0.70
CA LYS A 126 -21.68 -0.48 -0.79
C LYS A 126 -22.35 0.07 0.48
N ILE A 127 -21.64 0.23 1.61
CA ILE A 127 -22.23 0.62 2.92
C ILE A 127 -21.26 1.49 3.75
N ASP A 128 -21.76 2.53 4.42
CA ASP A 128 -21.01 3.30 5.42
C ASP A 128 -21.12 2.63 6.80
N LEU A 129 -20.06 1.98 7.29
CA LEU A 129 -20.06 1.21 8.54
C LEU A 129 -19.08 1.78 9.58
N LYS A 130 -19.44 1.64 10.87
CA LYS A 130 -18.58 1.90 12.04
C LYS A 130 -17.64 0.71 12.31
N ILE A 131 -16.58 0.92 13.10
CA ILE A 131 -15.63 -0.15 13.51
C ILE A 131 -16.38 -1.37 14.06
N ASP A 132 -17.34 -1.17 14.96
CA ASP A 132 -18.08 -2.28 15.58
C ASP A 132 -18.82 -3.13 14.53
N GLN A 133 -19.31 -2.52 13.46
CA GLN A 133 -19.98 -3.24 12.37
C GLN A 133 -18.98 -3.98 11.46
N VAL A 134 -17.76 -3.47 11.32
CA VAL A 134 -16.65 -4.19 10.65
C VAL A 134 -16.24 -5.39 11.49
N LEU A 135 -16.12 -5.22 12.82
CA LEU A 135 -15.84 -6.30 13.75
C LEU A 135 -16.94 -7.37 13.72
N ASP A 136 -18.22 -6.97 13.74
CA ASP A 136 -19.34 -7.91 13.60
C ASP A 136 -19.25 -8.71 12.30
N LYS A 137 -18.85 -8.06 11.20
CA LYS A 137 -18.69 -8.71 9.90
C LYS A 137 -17.55 -9.71 9.89
N ILE A 138 -16.37 -9.33 10.40
CA ILE A 138 -15.22 -10.23 10.57
C ILE A 138 -15.61 -11.43 11.45
N SER A 139 -16.31 -11.14 12.54
CA SER A 139 -16.66 -12.13 13.55
C SER A 139 -17.82 -13.04 13.10
N SER A 140 -18.67 -12.59 12.18
CA SER A 140 -19.75 -13.40 11.61
C SER A 140 -19.27 -14.58 10.78
N GLU A 141 -18.01 -14.56 10.34
CA GLU A 141 -17.43 -15.61 9.51
C GLU A 141 -16.90 -16.81 10.33
N SER A 142 -16.70 -16.65 11.65
CA SER A 142 -16.32 -17.76 12.54
C SER A 142 -16.64 -17.50 14.01
N GLU A 143 -17.30 -18.46 14.66
CA GLU A 143 -17.60 -18.41 16.10
C GLU A 143 -16.32 -18.44 16.96
N ASP A 144 -15.25 -19.06 16.46
CA ASP A 144 -13.95 -19.07 17.12
C ASP A 144 -13.30 -17.68 17.13
N ILE A 145 -13.54 -16.87 16.09
CA ILE A 145 -13.07 -15.47 16.03
C ILE A 145 -13.82 -14.62 17.04
N LYS A 146 -15.15 -14.76 17.14
CA LYS A 146 -15.95 -14.09 18.18
C LYS A 146 -15.44 -14.40 19.58
N GLN A 147 -15.29 -15.69 19.89
CA GLN A 147 -14.85 -16.12 21.21
C GLN A 147 -13.45 -15.58 21.55
N ARG A 148 -12.56 -15.49 20.56
CA ARG A 148 -11.21 -14.90 20.73
C ARG A 148 -11.26 -13.39 20.95
N ILE A 149 -12.10 -12.66 20.22
CA ILE A 149 -12.31 -11.22 20.43
C ILE A 149 -12.84 -10.98 21.84
N ASP A 150 -13.80 -11.78 22.31
CA ASP A 150 -14.36 -11.66 23.66
C ASP A 150 -13.34 -11.98 24.77
N GLN A 151 -12.44 -12.92 24.53
CA GLN A 151 -11.34 -13.24 25.45
C GLN A 151 -10.31 -12.10 25.53
N VAL A 152 -9.86 -11.60 24.38
CA VAL A 152 -8.87 -10.52 24.31
C VAL A 152 -9.46 -9.19 24.82
N ALA A 153 -10.77 -8.97 24.63
CA ALA A 153 -11.50 -7.83 25.17
C ALA A 153 -11.48 -7.74 26.70
N GLN A 154 -11.04 -8.77 27.43
CA GLN A 154 -10.90 -8.73 28.89
C GLN A 154 -9.51 -8.27 29.35
N ASP A 155 -8.51 -8.26 28.46
CA ASP A 155 -7.14 -7.83 28.74
C ASP A 155 -7.06 -6.29 28.93
N VAL A 156 -6.36 -5.85 29.99
CA VAL A 156 -6.27 -4.43 30.36
C VAL A 156 -5.36 -3.65 29.39
N GLU A 157 -4.26 -4.24 28.95
CA GLU A 157 -3.37 -3.64 27.96
C GLU A 157 -4.06 -3.57 26.59
N PHE A 158 -4.84 -4.61 26.24
CA PHE A 158 -5.71 -4.58 25.05
C PHE A 158 -6.67 -3.40 25.09
N LYS A 159 -7.41 -3.23 26.19
CA LYS A 159 -8.38 -2.14 26.34
C LYS A 159 -7.71 -0.78 26.21
N MET A 160 -6.52 -0.63 26.80
CA MET A 160 -5.75 0.61 26.71
C MET A 160 -5.33 0.89 25.26
N HIS A 161 -4.74 -0.09 24.56
CA HIS A 161 -4.33 0.05 23.17
C HIS A 161 -5.52 0.34 22.25
N ARG A 162 -6.62 -0.40 22.41
CA ARG A 162 -7.86 -0.20 21.67
C ARG A 162 -8.41 1.20 21.89
N THR A 163 -8.44 1.69 23.14
CA THR A 163 -8.94 3.03 23.45
C THR A 163 -8.12 4.11 22.73
N ILE A 164 -6.79 4.00 22.73
CA ILE A 164 -5.93 4.97 22.05
C ILE A 164 -6.19 4.96 20.54
N LEU A 165 -6.24 3.77 19.93
CA LEU A 165 -6.47 3.65 18.48
C LEU A 165 -7.89 4.06 18.07
N ASP A 166 -8.91 3.79 18.89
CA ASP A 166 -10.29 4.23 18.65
C ASP A 166 -10.41 5.75 18.72
N GLN A 167 -9.70 6.39 19.66
CA GLN A 167 -9.61 7.85 19.73
C GLN A 167 -8.89 8.43 18.51
N ALA A 168 -7.75 7.86 18.13
CA ALA A 168 -7.00 8.28 16.96
C ALA A 168 -7.83 8.12 15.67
N TYR A 169 -8.54 7.00 15.52
CA TYR A 169 -9.46 6.78 14.41
C TYR A 169 -10.62 7.78 14.41
N GLY A 170 -11.23 8.07 15.55
CA GLY A 170 -12.27 9.10 15.66
C GLY A 170 -11.79 10.48 15.19
N ARG A 171 -10.56 10.87 15.57
CA ARG A 171 -9.91 12.11 15.11
C ARG A 171 -9.59 12.08 13.61
N PHE A 172 -9.17 10.93 13.08
CA PHE A 172 -8.97 10.73 11.65
C PHE A 172 -10.28 10.91 10.88
N GLN A 173 -11.36 10.26 11.29
CA GLN A 173 -12.67 10.41 10.66
C GLN A 173 -13.17 11.86 10.68
N GLN A 174 -12.91 12.58 11.77
CA GLN A 174 -13.21 14.00 11.85
C GLN A 174 -12.37 14.79 10.83
N SER A 175 -11.07 14.50 10.72
CA SER A 175 -10.18 15.13 9.76
C SER A 175 -10.62 14.90 8.31
N ILE A 176 -11.05 13.68 7.96
CA ILE A 176 -11.59 13.37 6.63
C ILE A 176 -12.89 14.12 6.37
N ARG A 177 -13.82 14.17 7.34
CA ARG A 177 -15.04 14.98 7.22
C ARG A 177 -14.72 16.48 7.06
N SER A 178 -13.72 16.99 7.76
CA SER A 178 -13.28 18.37 7.60
C SER A 178 -12.64 18.62 6.23
N LEU A 179 -11.87 17.66 5.67
CA LEU A 179 -11.35 17.76 4.30
C LEU A 179 -12.47 17.82 3.27
N LYS A 180 -13.52 17.01 3.45
CA LYS A 180 -14.74 17.05 2.62
C LYS A 180 -15.38 18.44 2.65
N ASN A 181 -15.58 19.01 3.84
CA ASN A 181 -16.22 20.32 3.97
C ASN A 181 -15.34 21.47 3.44
N ILE A 182 -14.02 21.35 3.51
CA ILE A 182 -13.06 22.35 2.98
C ILE A 182 -13.27 22.60 1.50
N LEU A 183 -13.68 21.58 0.75
CA LEU A 183 -13.98 21.67 -0.67
C LEU A 183 -15.09 22.69 -0.96
N GLU A 184 -16.01 22.92 -0.02
CA GLU A 184 -17.10 23.89 -0.17
C GLU A 184 -16.70 25.33 0.17
N ILE A 185 -15.51 25.55 0.75
CA ILE A 185 -15.04 26.87 1.17
C ILE A 185 -14.53 27.67 -0.04
N GLN A 186 -15.22 28.76 -0.35
CA GLN A 186 -14.86 29.66 -1.46
C GLN A 186 -13.67 30.59 -1.13
N ASP A 187 -13.59 31.07 0.12
CA ASP A 187 -12.51 31.96 0.54
C ASP A 187 -11.17 31.21 0.63
N SER A 188 -10.20 31.63 -0.19
CA SER A 188 -8.91 30.94 -0.31
C SER A 188 -8.08 31.02 0.98
N HIS A 189 -8.15 32.12 1.73
CA HIS A 189 -7.40 32.26 2.97
C HIS A 189 -7.94 31.33 4.07
N SER A 190 -9.27 31.33 4.26
CA SER A 190 -9.96 30.44 5.18
C SER A 190 -9.72 28.98 4.81
N ARG A 191 -9.75 28.64 3.52
CA ARG A 191 -9.46 27.29 3.04
C ARG A 191 -8.04 26.84 3.41
N LEU A 192 -7.03 27.66 3.13
CA LEU A 192 -5.62 27.36 3.45
C LEU A 192 -5.38 27.22 4.97
N SER A 193 -6.01 28.07 5.78
CA SER A 193 -5.94 28.01 7.24
C SER A 193 -6.55 26.71 7.78
N ASN A 194 -7.73 26.33 7.29
CA ASN A 194 -8.35 25.07 7.67
C ASN A 194 -7.53 23.85 7.25
N LEU A 195 -6.91 23.87 6.06
CA LEU A 195 -5.99 22.81 5.62
C LEU A 195 -4.79 22.63 6.56
N ALA A 196 -4.22 23.74 7.04
CA ALA A 196 -3.13 23.69 8.02
C ALA A 196 -3.57 23.08 9.36
N ASN A 197 -4.78 23.42 9.83
CA ASN A 197 -5.33 22.85 11.06
C ASN A 197 -5.58 21.34 10.91
N ILE A 198 -6.13 20.90 9.78
CA ILE A 198 -6.35 19.46 9.53
C ILE A 198 -5.01 18.72 9.46
N TYR A 199 -4.01 19.29 8.79
CA TYR A 199 -2.67 18.69 8.76
C TYR A 199 -2.09 18.50 10.17
N GLY A 200 -2.25 19.50 11.04
CA GLY A 200 -1.85 19.40 12.45
C GLY A 200 -2.56 18.26 13.19
N ASN A 201 -3.88 18.10 12.96
CA ASN A 201 -4.64 16.99 13.53
C ASN A 201 -4.17 15.63 13.01
N LEU A 202 -3.95 15.49 11.69
CA LEU A 202 -3.43 14.26 11.10
C LEU A 202 -2.04 13.90 11.62
N THR A 203 -1.20 14.90 11.89
CA THR A 203 0.12 14.68 12.50
C THR A 203 0.00 14.08 13.91
N GLN A 204 -0.97 14.55 14.71
CA GLN A 204 -1.22 13.97 16.04
C GLN A 204 -1.75 12.53 15.95
N VAL A 205 -2.71 12.29 15.05
CA VAL A 205 -3.24 10.94 14.80
C VAL A 205 -2.11 9.99 14.37
N LEU A 206 -1.25 10.43 13.46
CA LEU A 206 -0.11 9.64 12.99
C LEU A 206 0.83 9.29 14.14
N ALA A 207 1.08 10.22 15.08
CA ALA A 207 1.89 9.95 16.26
C ALA A 207 1.28 8.88 17.17
N ASP A 208 -0.06 8.86 17.33
CA ASP A 208 -0.75 7.80 18.07
C ASP A 208 -0.60 6.43 17.38
N TYR A 209 -0.76 6.39 16.05
CA TYR A 209 -0.55 5.17 15.27
C TYR A 209 0.91 4.72 15.20
N LYS A 210 1.89 5.62 15.29
CA LYS A 210 3.32 5.27 15.33
C LYS A 210 3.89 5.15 16.74
N ASN A 211 3.07 5.23 17.78
CA ASN A 211 3.55 5.21 19.17
C ASN A 211 4.24 3.87 19.50
N PRO A 212 5.58 3.88 19.77
CA PRO A 212 6.36 2.67 20.00
C PRO A 212 6.00 1.98 21.31
N GLN A 213 5.45 2.68 22.31
CA GLN A 213 5.04 2.07 23.57
C GLN A 213 3.86 1.10 23.38
N ILE A 214 2.99 1.42 22.42
CA ILE A 214 1.85 0.57 22.05
C ILE A 214 2.32 -0.57 21.12
N TYR A 215 3.32 -0.30 20.26
CA TYR A 215 3.73 -1.20 19.18
C TYR A 215 4.81 -2.22 19.58
N ASN A 216 5.77 -1.84 20.43
CA ASN A 216 6.97 -2.67 20.66
C ASN A 216 6.79 -3.79 21.69
N GLN A 217 5.79 -3.70 22.58
CA GLN A 217 5.75 -4.60 23.73
C GLN A 217 4.89 -5.85 23.53
N ASN A 218 3.81 -5.82 22.72
CA ASN A 218 2.87 -6.96 22.63
C ASN A 218 2.13 -7.12 21.27
N THR A 219 2.65 -6.57 20.17
CA THR A 219 2.04 -6.71 18.83
C THR A 219 2.87 -7.62 17.93
N ASN A 220 2.22 -8.67 17.40
CA ASN A 220 2.78 -9.61 16.42
C ASN A 220 2.99 -8.97 15.04
N ALA A 221 3.73 -9.62 14.14
CA ALA A 221 4.04 -9.05 12.83
C ALA A 221 2.79 -8.64 12.00
N PRO A 222 1.72 -9.44 11.94
CA PRO A 222 0.45 -9.06 11.30
C PRO A 222 -0.19 -7.78 11.86
N GLY A 223 -0.29 -7.66 13.18
CA GLY A 223 -0.86 -6.46 13.82
C GLY A 223 -0.02 -5.21 13.61
N ARG A 224 1.31 -5.39 13.56
CA ARG A 224 2.25 -4.32 13.21
C ARG A 224 2.02 -3.83 11.78
N LEU A 225 1.85 -4.76 10.84
CA LEU A 225 1.55 -4.45 9.44
C LEU A 225 0.27 -3.62 9.29
N ARG A 226 -0.86 -4.09 9.84
CA ARG A 226 -2.15 -3.37 9.72
C ARG A 226 -2.10 -1.96 10.27
N ARG A 227 -1.38 -1.77 11.38
CA ARG A 227 -1.21 -0.45 12.00
C ARG A 227 -0.37 0.49 11.15
N HIS A 228 0.70 -0.03 10.55
CA HIS A 228 1.51 0.74 9.60
C HIS A 228 0.73 1.09 8.33
N GLU A 229 -0.11 0.20 7.81
CA GLU A 229 -1.01 0.53 6.71
C GLU A 229 -1.94 1.71 7.03
N CYS A 230 -2.49 1.79 8.25
CA CYS A 230 -3.25 2.97 8.70
C CYS A 230 -2.40 4.24 8.68
N ALA A 231 -1.18 4.16 9.20
CA ALA A 231 -0.24 5.28 9.24
C ALA A 231 0.14 5.77 7.83
N TRP A 232 0.41 4.85 6.91
CA TRP A 232 0.71 5.15 5.51
C TRP A 232 -0.46 5.84 4.80
N GLN A 233 -1.71 5.45 5.08
CA GLN A 233 -2.88 6.13 4.53
C GLN A 233 -3.03 7.56 5.07
N MET A 234 -2.69 7.80 6.33
CA MET A 234 -2.66 9.15 6.90
C MET A 234 -1.59 10.01 6.23
N GLU A 235 -0.41 9.45 5.98
CA GLU A 235 0.68 10.13 5.25
C GLU A 235 0.29 10.46 3.80
N GLN A 236 -0.46 9.58 3.12
CA GLN A 236 -1.05 9.91 1.82
C GLN A 236 -2.05 11.07 1.92
N ALA A 237 -2.89 11.10 2.97
CA ALA A 237 -3.79 12.23 3.19
C ALA A 237 -3.05 13.54 3.48
N MET A 238 -1.91 13.46 4.18
CA MET A 238 -1.03 14.61 4.40
C MET A 238 -0.39 15.11 3.08
N ALA A 239 0.04 14.20 2.20
CA ALA A 239 0.56 14.57 0.88
C ALA A 239 -0.50 15.29 0.02
N MET A 240 -1.76 14.82 0.05
CA MET A 240 -2.87 15.51 -0.61
C MET A 240 -3.05 16.94 -0.14
N ILE A 241 -2.97 17.18 1.19
CA ILE A 241 -3.14 18.52 1.73
C ILE A 241 -2.10 19.48 1.11
N PHE A 242 -0.85 19.05 0.94
CA PHE A 242 0.15 19.87 0.26
C PHE A 242 -0.19 20.11 -1.21
N ILE A 243 -0.70 19.10 -1.93
CA ILE A 243 -1.18 19.26 -3.30
C ILE A 243 -2.31 20.31 -3.37
N TRP A 244 -3.29 20.26 -2.46
CA TRP A 244 -4.40 21.21 -2.42
C TRP A 244 -3.97 22.63 -2.03
N LYS A 245 -2.86 22.75 -1.29
CA LYS A 245 -2.22 24.04 -1.00
C LYS A 245 -1.38 24.55 -2.19
N GLY A 246 -1.15 23.74 -3.22
CA GLY A 246 -0.26 24.05 -4.34
C GLY A 246 1.23 23.91 -3.99
N GLU A 247 1.56 23.30 -2.85
CA GLU A 247 2.91 23.17 -2.31
C GLU A 247 3.56 21.86 -2.78
N PHE A 248 3.77 21.72 -4.09
CA PHE A 248 4.24 20.46 -4.70
C PHE A 248 5.61 20.00 -4.20
N GLY A 249 6.47 20.92 -3.77
CA GLY A 249 7.75 20.57 -3.15
C GLY A 249 7.58 19.84 -1.80
N ALA A 250 6.64 20.31 -0.98
CA ALA A 250 6.30 19.66 0.28
C ALA A 250 5.55 18.34 0.05
N ALA A 251 4.65 18.29 -0.94
CA ALA A 251 3.97 17.05 -1.34
C ALA A 251 4.98 15.98 -1.79
N SER A 252 5.92 16.32 -2.67
CA SER A 252 6.99 15.40 -3.12
C SER A 252 7.82 14.88 -1.93
N SER A 253 8.21 15.76 -1.01
CA SER A 253 8.97 15.37 0.18
C SER A 253 8.18 14.42 1.08
N GLN A 254 6.88 14.68 1.29
CA GLN A 254 5.99 13.83 2.07
C GLN A 254 5.81 12.44 1.44
N MET A 255 5.74 12.38 0.11
CA MET A 255 5.60 11.11 -0.62
C MET A 255 6.89 10.30 -0.63
N GLN A 256 8.03 10.96 -0.73
CA GLN A 256 9.33 10.31 -0.57
C GLN A 256 9.45 9.72 0.85
N GLN A 257 9.12 10.50 1.88
CA GLN A 257 9.11 10.02 3.25
C GLN A 257 8.15 8.83 3.45
N LEU A 258 6.95 8.86 2.86
CA LEU A 258 6.02 7.73 2.88
C LEU A 258 6.66 6.47 2.29
N ARG A 259 7.34 6.58 1.14
CA ARG A 259 8.01 5.43 0.51
C ARG A 259 9.12 4.88 1.41
N ASP A 260 9.97 5.76 1.93
CA ASP A 260 11.08 5.38 2.82
C ASP A 260 10.54 4.70 4.08
N ASN A 261 9.44 5.22 4.65
CA ASN A 261 8.73 4.60 5.77
C ASN A 261 8.21 3.22 5.42
N ILE A 262 7.53 3.04 4.27
CA ILE A 262 7.03 1.72 3.85
C ILE A 262 8.19 0.71 3.79
N TYR A 263 9.32 1.06 3.17
CA TYR A 263 10.49 0.16 3.11
C TYR A 263 11.05 -0.18 4.50
N GLN A 264 11.16 0.81 5.38
CA GLN A 264 11.70 0.60 6.73
C GLN A 264 10.73 -0.20 7.61
N ASP A 265 9.45 0.15 7.60
CA ASP A 265 8.40 -0.48 8.38
C ASP A 265 8.24 -1.96 7.97
N THR A 266 8.25 -2.28 6.66
CA THR A 266 8.17 -3.68 6.18
C THR A 266 9.41 -4.49 6.54
N TRP A 267 10.59 -3.88 6.52
CA TRP A 267 11.82 -4.51 7.01
C TRP A 267 11.76 -4.84 8.51
N ASP A 268 11.25 -3.90 9.32
CA ASP A 268 11.12 -4.07 10.76
C ASP A 268 10.07 -5.14 11.12
N ILE A 269 8.96 -5.21 10.38
CA ILE A 269 7.95 -6.28 10.51
C ILE A 269 8.57 -7.66 10.24
N LEU A 270 9.36 -7.81 9.16
CA LEU A 270 10.01 -9.09 8.86
C LEU A 270 11.08 -9.48 9.87
N SER A 271 11.63 -8.50 10.58
CA SER A 271 12.64 -8.74 11.63
C SER A 271 12.02 -9.31 12.91
N CYS A 272 10.74 -9.03 13.18
CA CYS A 272 10.00 -9.58 14.32
C CYS A 272 9.04 -10.73 13.97
N CYS A 273 9.00 -11.17 12.71
CA CYS A 273 8.18 -12.31 12.28
C CYS A 273 8.89 -13.64 12.61
N GLU A 274 8.26 -14.44 13.46
CA GLU A 274 8.85 -15.64 14.08
C GLU A 274 8.13 -16.94 13.76
N THR A 275 6.82 -16.91 13.43
CA THR A 275 6.02 -18.13 13.21
C THR A 275 5.58 -18.33 11.77
N GLU A 276 5.19 -19.56 11.42
CA GLU A 276 4.65 -19.90 10.10
C GLU A 276 3.32 -19.19 9.85
N GLU A 277 2.45 -19.10 10.85
CA GLU A 277 1.15 -18.43 10.73
C GLU A 277 1.29 -16.92 10.50
N GLU A 278 2.31 -16.29 11.09
CA GLU A 278 2.63 -14.89 10.79
C GLU A 278 3.11 -14.74 9.34
N VAL A 279 3.96 -15.64 8.85
CA VAL A 279 4.40 -15.64 7.44
C VAL A 279 3.24 -15.88 6.49
N ASP A 280 2.34 -16.81 6.81
CA ASP A 280 1.11 -17.10 6.06
C ASP A 280 0.26 -15.84 5.85
N PHE A 281 0.22 -14.97 6.86
CA PHE A 281 -0.50 -13.72 6.79
C PHE A 281 0.28 -12.64 6.02
N ILE A 282 1.52 -12.35 6.42
CA ILE A 282 2.24 -11.17 5.92
C ILE A 282 2.80 -11.37 4.52
N TYR A 283 3.08 -12.60 4.10
CA TYR A 283 3.72 -12.84 2.81
C TYR A 283 2.90 -12.32 1.62
N PRO A 284 1.64 -12.74 1.42
CA PRO A 284 0.86 -12.25 0.29
C PRO A 284 0.61 -10.73 0.38
N GLU A 285 0.44 -10.18 1.59
CA GLU A 285 0.25 -8.74 1.84
C GLU A 285 1.48 -7.93 1.43
N LEU A 286 2.67 -8.31 1.92
CA LEU A 286 3.91 -7.60 1.65
C LEU A 286 4.33 -7.75 0.19
N MET A 287 4.09 -8.90 -0.43
CA MET A 287 4.28 -9.05 -1.87
C MET A 287 3.43 -8.04 -2.64
N ARG A 288 2.12 -7.96 -2.35
CA ARG A 288 1.23 -6.99 -3.00
C ARG A 288 1.67 -5.55 -2.80
N ILE A 289 2.07 -5.19 -1.57
CA ILE A 289 2.58 -3.85 -1.27
C ILE A 289 3.80 -3.52 -2.14
N HIS A 290 4.74 -4.45 -2.29
CA HIS A 290 5.97 -4.21 -3.04
C HIS A 290 5.80 -4.29 -4.56
N THR A 291 4.95 -5.17 -5.07
CA THR A 291 4.79 -5.39 -6.51
C THR A 291 3.71 -4.51 -7.14
N GLN A 292 2.72 -4.05 -6.36
CA GLN A 292 1.60 -3.26 -6.86
C GLN A 292 1.55 -1.85 -6.24
N ASP A 293 1.55 -1.78 -4.91
CA ASP A 293 1.20 -0.52 -4.22
C ASP A 293 2.35 0.50 -4.24
N LEU A 294 3.58 0.07 -3.95
CA LEU A 294 4.77 0.92 -4.02
C LEU A 294 5.02 1.48 -5.43
N PRO A 295 4.91 0.69 -6.52
CA PRO A 295 4.95 1.22 -7.88
C PRO A 295 3.86 2.27 -8.15
N ALA A 296 2.63 2.07 -7.65
CA ALA A 296 1.56 3.06 -7.80
C ALA A 296 1.86 4.36 -7.04
N ILE A 297 2.38 4.28 -5.81
CA ILE A 297 2.83 5.44 -5.03
C ILE A 297 4.00 6.15 -5.73
N ALA A 298 4.93 5.39 -6.32
CA ALA A 298 6.04 5.96 -7.08
C ALA A 298 5.55 6.68 -8.35
N GLY A 299 4.55 6.14 -9.04
CA GLY A 299 3.89 6.80 -10.17
C GLY A 299 3.24 8.12 -9.76
N TRP A 300 2.52 8.14 -8.64
CA TRP A 300 1.93 9.36 -8.09
C TRP A 300 3.02 10.37 -7.67
N HIS A 301 4.11 9.91 -7.05
CA HIS A 301 5.23 10.77 -6.65
C HIS A 301 5.87 11.45 -7.87
N ALA A 302 6.11 10.68 -8.92
CA ALA A 302 6.70 11.18 -10.15
C ALA A 302 5.79 12.24 -10.84
N GLN A 303 4.48 12.10 -10.74
CA GLN A 303 3.54 13.15 -11.19
C GLN A 303 3.66 14.44 -10.37
N VAL A 304 3.80 14.33 -9.04
CA VAL A 304 3.99 15.50 -8.17
C VAL A 304 5.32 16.19 -8.46
N ASP A 305 6.40 15.43 -8.68
CA ASP A 305 7.70 15.97 -9.08
C ASP A 305 7.66 16.66 -10.45
N TYR A 306 6.88 16.12 -11.37
CA TYR A 306 6.61 16.79 -12.63
C TYR A 306 5.93 18.15 -12.40
N LEU A 307 4.85 18.19 -11.61
CA LEU A 307 4.13 19.44 -11.32
C LEU A 307 4.97 20.49 -10.61
N LYS A 308 5.88 20.05 -9.74
CA LYS A 308 6.85 20.91 -9.06
C LYS A 308 7.74 21.69 -10.04
N THR A 309 8.02 21.13 -11.22
CA THR A 309 8.94 21.71 -12.22
C THR A 309 8.24 22.28 -13.45
N ALA A 310 6.92 22.11 -13.57
CA ALA A 310 6.15 22.58 -14.71
C ALA A 310 6.11 24.13 -14.81
N PRO A 311 6.26 24.71 -16.01
CA PRO A 311 6.07 26.14 -16.24
C PRO A 311 4.67 26.61 -15.85
N LYS A 312 4.53 27.88 -15.43
CA LYS A 312 3.24 28.45 -15.04
C LYS A 312 2.22 28.38 -16.18
N GLU A 313 2.65 28.61 -17.42
CA GLU A 313 1.79 28.54 -18.60
C GLU A 313 1.28 27.12 -18.85
N GLU A 314 2.08 26.11 -18.54
CA GLU A 314 1.68 24.70 -18.63
C GLU A 314 0.68 24.35 -17.51
N LEU A 315 0.92 24.82 -16.29
CA LEU A 315 -0.01 24.68 -15.18
C LEU A 315 -1.36 25.35 -15.48
N GLU A 316 -1.37 26.54 -16.09
CA GLU A 316 -2.59 27.24 -16.54
C GLU A 316 -3.28 26.55 -17.72
N ALA A 317 -2.52 26.01 -18.68
CA ALA A 317 -3.09 25.22 -19.78
C ALA A 317 -3.79 23.95 -19.27
N ILE A 318 -3.18 23.26 -18.31
CA ILE A 318 -3.78 22.07 -17.71
C ILE A 318 -5.02 22.43 -16.88
N LYS A 319 -5.02 23.55 -16.15
CA LYS A 319 -6.23 24.07 -15.47
C LYS A 319 -7.38 24.30 -16.44
N ASN A 320 -7.10 24.78 -17.65
CA ASN A 320 -8.12 25.04 -18.66
C ASN A 320 -8.62 23.76 -19.35
N LEU A 321 -7.76 22.76 -19.60
CA LEU A 321 -8.14 21.46 -20.17
C LEU A 321 -9.17 20.71 -19.30
N VAL A 322 -9.06 20.83 -17.98
CA VAL A 322 -9.97 20.20 -17.01
C VAL A 322 -11.39 20.79 -17.05
N ASN A 323 -11.57 22.03 -17.50
CA ASN A 323 -12.88 22.69 -17.58
C ASN A 323 -13.70 22.30 -18.82
N THR A 324 -13.08 21.60 -19.78
CA THR A 324 -13.68 21.21 -21.07
C THR A 324 -14.13 19.75 -21.15
N GLU A 325 -13.90 18.93 -20.12
CA GLU A 325 -14.46 17.58 -20.09
C GLU A 325 -15.97 17.65 -19.76
N GLU A 326 -16.81 17.80 -20.80
CA GLU A 326 -18.20 17.34 -20.71
C GLU A 326 -18.18 15.84 -20.38
N SER A 327 -18.82 15.50 -19.28
CA SER A 327 -19.01 14.13 -18.80
C SER A 327 -19.54 13.24 -19.92
N PRO A 328 -18.79 12.23 -20.40
CA PRO A 328 -19.46 11.01 -20.76
C PRO A 328 -19.96 10.47 -19.43
N GLN A 329 -21.28 10.34 -19.29
CA GLN A 329 -21.85 9.30 -18.45
C GLN A 329 -21.30 7.97 -18.98
N GLU A 330 -20.07 7.61 -18.62
CA GLU A 330 -19.63 6.23 -18.59
C GLU A 330 -20.41 5.61 -17.44
N THR A 331 -21.63 5.24 -17.82
CA THR A 331 -22.45 4.24 -17.18
C THR A 331 -21.49 3.14 -16.73
N LEU A 332 -21.41 2.94 -15.42
CA LEU A 332 -20.92 1.71 -14.80
C LEU A 332 -21.86 0.57 -15.20
N ALA A 333 -21.96 0.28 -16.49
CA ALA A 333 -22.36 -1.03 -16.95
C ALA A 333 -21.08 -1.85 -16.86
N ALA A 334 -20.95 -2.58 -15.75
CA ALA A 334 -20.02 -3.68 -15.64
C ALA A 334 -20.10 -4.49 -16.94
N SER A 335 -19.06 -4.41 -17.76
CA SER A 335 -18.90 -5.39 -18.82
C SER A 335 -18.71 -6.73 -18.13
N PRO A 336 -19.49 -7.78 -18.46
CA PRO A 336 -19.43 -9.07 -17.76
C PRO A 336 -18.04 -9.74 -17.82
N ASN A 337 -17.12 -9.21 -18.62
CA ASN A 337 -15.73 -9.68 -18.70
C ASN A 337 -14.77 -9.01 -17.70
N ASN A 338 -15.13 -7.90 -17.03
CA ASN A 338 -14.24 -7.24 -16.07
C ASN A 338 -14.23 -7.92 -14.69
N GLU A 339 -15.35 -8.53 -14.26
CA GLU A 339 -15.41 -9.29 -13.01
C GLU A 339 -14.46 -10.51 -13.02
N LEU A 340 -14.24 -11.12 -14.19
CA LEU A 340 -13.31 -12.26 -14.36
C LEU A 340 -11.83 -11.85 -14.43
N ILE A 341 -11.51 -10.58 -14.70
CA ILE A 341 -10.13 -10.08 -14.81
C ILE A 341 -9.71 -9.44 -13.48
N GLU A 342 -10.61 -8.75 -12.77
CA GLU A 342 -10.34 -8.20 -11.43
C GLU A 342 -10.18 -9.30 -10.36
N GLN A 343 -11.06 -10.32 -10.35
CA GLN A 343 -10.93 -11.47 -9.44
C GLN A 343 -9.64 -12.28 -9.65
N ASN A 344 -9.08 -12.26 -10.87
CA ASN A 344 -7.86 -13.02 -11.19
C ASN A 344 -6.58 -12.32 -10.75
N ASN A 345 -6.55 -10.98 -10.63
CA ASN A 345 -5.36 -10.27 -10.15
C ASN A 345 -5.26 -10.27 -8.62
N GLU A 346 -6.38 -10.28 -7.91
CA GLU A 346 -6.46 -10.15 -6.44
C GLU A 346 -6.09 -11.44 -5.68
N LEU A 347 -5.98 -12.57 -6.39
CA LEU A 347 -5.56 -13.87 -5.83
C LEU A 347 -4.15 -14.32 -6.25
N ILE A 348 -3.44 -13.53 -7.07
CA ILE A 348 -2.15 -13.96 -7.63
C ILE A 348 -1.13 -14.10 -6.50
N GLU A 349 -1.03 -13.13 -5.59
CA GLU A 349 -0.10 -13.18 -4.47
C GLU A 349 -0.40 -14.36 -3.54
N GLN A 350 -1.68 -14.63 -3.26
CA GLN A 350 -2.08 -15.79 -2.47
C GLN A 350 -1.74 -17.10 -3.20
N THR A 351 -2.04 -17.20 -4.49
CA THR A 351 -1.76 -18.41 -5.28
C THR A 351 -0.25 -18.68 -5.39
N GLN A 352 0.53 -17.63 -5.65
CA GLN A 352 1.99 -17.70 -5.65
C GLN A 352 2.50 -18.12 -4.29
N TYR A 353 1.95 -17.55 -3.21
CA TYR A 353 2.32 -17.94 -1.85
C TYR A 353 2.07 -19.43 -1.59
N GLU A 354 0.87 -19.95 -1.89
CA GLU A 354 0.54 -21.36 -1.67
C GLU A 354 1.48 -22.30 -2.45
N GLN A 355 1.86 -21.95 -3.68
CA GLN A 355 2.83 -22.73 -4.47
C GLN A 355 4.21 -22.78 -3.79
N LEU A 356 4.69 -21.64 -3.29
CA LEU A 356 5.98 -21.54 -2.62
C LEU A 356 5.96 -22.20 -1.24
N LYS A 357 4.87 -22.06 -0.49
CA LYS A 357 4.65 -22.69 0.82
C LYS A 357 4.77 -24.22 0.76
N ASN A 358 4.22 -24.83 -0.29
CA ASN A 358 4.31 -26.29 -0.49
C ASN A 358 5.74 -26.81 -0.75
N THR A 359 6.68 -25.92 -1.09
CA THR A 359 8.04 -26.29 -1.51
C THR A 359 9.14 -25.68 -0.65
N SER A 360 8.80 -24.85 0.32
CA SER A 360 9.75 -24.03 1.08
C SER A 360 9.40 -23.98 2.56
N HIS A 361 10.44 -23.88 3.40
CA HIS A 361 10.25 -23.64 4.82
C HIS A 361 9.85 -22.17 5.07
N PHE A 362 8.99 -21.90 6.06
CA PHE A 362 8.47 -20.54 6.31
C PHE A 362 9.57 -19.49 6.53
N LEU A 363 10.69 -19.86 7.18
CA LEU A 363 11.84 -18.95 7.33
C LEU A 363 12.50 -18.57 6.00
N ALA A 364 12.48 -19.47 5.01
CA ALA A 364 12.96 -19.18 3.67
C ALA A 364 12.00 -18.25 2.92
N LEU A 365 10.68 -18.43 3.10
CA LEU A 365 9.66 -17.52 2.56
C LEU A 365 9.80 -16.11 3.16
N ARG A 366 10.02 -16.00 4.47
CA ARG A 366 10.29 -14.73 5.14
C ARG A 366 11.54 -14.04 4.60
N ASP A 367 12.61 -14.79 4.38
CA ASP A 367 13.86 -14.22 3.87
C ASP A 367 13.80 -13.94 2.35
N HIS A 368 12.96 -14.65 1.60
CA HIS A 368 12.61 -14.29 0.23
C HIS A 368 11.95 -12.89 0.18
N LEU A 369 11.02 -12.58 1.09
CA LEU A 369 10.47 -11.22 1.21
C LEU A 369 11.56 -10.19 1.53
N LYS A 370 12.55 -10.52 2.37
CA LYS A 370 13.67 -9.61 2.65
C LYS A 370 14.47 -9.28 1.39
N PHE A 371 14.63 -10.24 0.48
CA PHE A 371 15.32 -9.98 -0.80
C PHE A 371 14.49 -9.07 -1.71
N THR A 372 13.16 -9.22 -1.72
CA THR A 372 12.25 -8.31 -2.43
C THR A 372 12.33 -6.88 -1.90
N ILE A 373 12.41 -6.70 -0.58
CA ILE A 373 12.48 -5.38 0.07
C ILE A 373 13.87 -4.76 -0.08
N ASN A 374 14.91 -5.56 0.18
CA ASN A 374 16.30 -5.16 0.12
C ASN A 374 17.12 -6.23 -0.63
N PRO A 375 17.29 -6.09 -1.95
CA PRO A 375 18.03 -7.06 -2.76
C PRO A 375 19.48 -7.28 -2.31
N GLN A 376 20.10 -6.30 -1.63
CA GLN A 376 21.46 -6.43 -1.13
C GLN A 376 21.56 -7.44 0.02
N ALA A 377 20.46 -7.68 0.76
CA ALA A 377 20.43 -8.66 1.85
C ALA A 377 20.78 -10.07 1.36
N ARG A 378 20.48 -10.39 0.09
CA ARG A 378 20.78 -11.66 -0.57
C ARG A 378 22.27 -12.01 -0.55
N GLN A 379 23.16 -11.01 -0.66
CA GLN A 379 24.61 -11.23 -0.74
C GLN A 379 25.18 -11.93 0.51
N ASN A 380 24.59 -11.66 1.69
CA ASN A 380 24.99 -12.32 2.93
C ASN A 380 24.65 -13.82 2.92
N TYR A 381 23.55 -14.19 2.27
CA TYR A 381 23.08 -15.57 2.15
C TYR A 381 23.93 -16.34 1.14
N GLU A 382 24.19 -15.75 -0.02
CA GLU A 382 25.10 -16.29 -1.04
C GLU A 382 26.50 -16.54 -0.47
N SER A 383 27.02 -15.57 0.30
CA SER A 383 28.33 -15.69 0.95
C SER A 383 28.36 -16.85 1.94
N TYR A 384 27.32 -16.98 2.77
CA TYR A 384 27.19 -18.11 3.71
C TYR A 384 27.13 -19.45 2.99
N ILE A 385 26.29 -19.56 1.96
CA ILE A 385 26.13 -20.80 1.18
C ILE A 385 27.46 -21.18 0.52
N SER A 386 28.14 -20.22 -0.11
CA SER A 386 29.43 -20.45 -0.78
C SER A 386 30.52 -20.91 0.20
N ALA A 387 30.51 -20.38 1.42
CA ALA A 387 31.46 -20.78 2.47
C ALA A 387 31.13 -22.18 3.02
N ARG A 388 29.85 -22.53 3.15
CA ARG A 388 29.43 -23.74 3.88
C ARG A 388 29.15 -24.95 2.99
N SER A 389 28.73 -24.75 1.75
CA SER A 389 28.45 -25.82 0.78
C SER A 389 29.61 -26.82 0.60
N PRO A 390 30.91 -26.42 0.58
CA PRO A 390 32.00 -27.37 0.38
C PRO A 390 32.20 -28.31 1.57
N HIS A 391 31.89 -27.85 2.78
CA HIS A 391 32.00 -28.65 4.01
C HIS A 391 30.99 -29.80 4.03
N HIS A 392 29.84 -29.62 3.39
CA HIS A 392 28.80 -30.64 3.24
C HIS A 392 28.93 -31.45 1.94
N GLY A 393 30.03 -31.29 1.19
CA GLY A 393 30.29 -32.03 -0.05
C GLY A 393 29.65 -31.43 -1.31
N TYR A 394 28.98 -30.28 -1.23
CA TYR A 394 28.28 -29.63 -2.35
C TYR A 394 29.18 -28.67 -3.14
N ARG A 395 30.30 -29.16 -3.67
CA ARG A 395 31.31 -28.32 -4.37
C ARG A 395 30.81 -27.68 -5.68
N ALA A 396 29.68 -28.15 -6.22
CA ALA A 396 29.07 -27.59 -7.43
C ALA A 396 28.30 -26.28 -7.19
N LEU A 397 27.99 -25.94 -5.93
CA LEU A 397 27.39 -24.66 -5.55
C LEU A 397 28.49 -23.58 -5.46
N ALA A 398 28.98 -23.16 -6.62
CA ALA A 398 30.04 -22.16 -6.76
C ALA A 398 29.47 -20.73 -6.91
N ALA A 399 30.24 -19.74 -6.45
CA ALA A 399 29.81 -18.34 -6.42
C ALA A 399 29.53 -17.72 -7.80
N SER A 400 30.08 -18.31 -8.87
CA SER A 400 29.88 -17.85 -10.25
C SER A 400 28.45 -17.96 -10.76
N ASN A 401 27.59 -18.75 -10.09
CA ASN A 401 26.27 -19.10 -10.62
C ASN A 401 25.11 -18.39 -9.88
N TRP A 402 25.39 -17.54 -8.87
CA TRP A 402 24.33 -16.95 -8.05
C TRP A 402 23.39 -16.02 -8.81
N GLN A 403 23.83 -15.41 -9.92
CA GLN A 403 22.96 -14.53 -10.71
C GLN A 403 21.84 -15.27 -11.45
N GLU A 404 22.00 -16.57 -11.72
CA GLU A 404 21.01 -17.39 -12.43
C GLU A 404 20.03 -18.11 -11.49
N ILE A 405 20.31 -18.07 -10.18
CA ILE A 405 19.54 -18.79 -9.16
C ILE A 405 18.43 -17.87 -8.65
N SER A 406 17.20 -18.37 -8.50
CA SER A 406 16.11 -17.55 -7.98
C SER A 406 16.29 -17.22 -6.50
N ASP A 407 15.74 -16.09 -6.07
CA ASP A 407 15.81 -15.60 -4.69
C ASP A 407 15.27 -16.61 -3.67
N ILE A 408 14.13 -17.25 -3.97
CA ILE A 408 13.59 -18.32 -3.12
C ILE A 408 14.54 -19.53 -3.03
N THR A 409 15.26 -19.86 -4.10
CA THR A 409 16.23 -20.97 -4.09
C THR A 409 17.41 -20.64 -3.19
N VAL A 410 17.92 -19.40 -3.24
CA VAL A 410 18.97 -18.93 -2.33
C VAL A 410 18.50 -19.02 -0.87
N ALA A 411 17.29 -18.56 -0.57
CA ALA A 411 16.74 -18.64 0.79
C ALA A 411 16.59 -20.09 1.28
N ASN A 412 16.07 -20.99 0.44
CA ASN A 412 15.93 -22.41 0.77
C ASN A 412 17.29 -23.09 1.00
N LEU A 413 18.27 -22.84 0.14
CA LEU A 413 19.62 -23.39 0.29
C LEU A 413 20.29 -22.92 1.58
N TYR A 414 20.14 -21.65 1.94
CA TYR A 414 20.65 -21.10 3.19
C TYR A 414 20.10 -21.85 4.39
N TRP A 415 18.77 -22.00 4.48
CA TRP A 415 18.14 -22.68 5.61
C TRP A 415 18.41 -24.19 5.65
N TYR A 416 18.54 -24.83 4.48
CA TYR A 416 18.97 -26.22 4.36
C TYR A 416 20.38 -26.44 4.93
N LEU A 417 21.36 -25.60 4.57
CA LEU A 417 22.72 -25.73 5.10
C LEU A 417 22.79 -25.37 6.59
N LYS A 418 21.99 -24.40 7.04
CA LYS A 418 21.93 -23.99 8.43
C LYS A 418 21.32 -25.05 9.35
N SER A 419 20.37 -25.86 8.87
CA SER A 419 19.85 -27.00 9.64
C SER A 419 20.92 -28.09 9.79
N LYS A 420 21.63 -28.42 8.70
CA LYS A 420 22.78 -29.36 8.74
C LYS A 420 23.85 -28.94 9.75
N ASP A 421 24.15 -27.65 9.83
CA ASP A 421 25.12 -27.13 10.79
C ASP A 421 24.68 -27.25 12.25
N LYS A 422 23.38 -27.18 12.51
CA LYS A 422 22.83 -27.37 13.86
C LYS A 422 22.93 -28.84 14.28
N ASP A 423 22.61 -29.76 13.36
CA ASP A 423 22.67 -31.20 13.62
C ASP A 423 24.11 -31.66 13.90
N GLU A 424 25.11 -31.14 13.17
CA GLU A 424 26.53 -31.41 13.44
C GLU A 424 26.97 -30.95 14.84
N LYS A 425 26.52 -29.76 15.27
CA LYS A 425 26.87 -29.24 16.61
C LYS A 425 26.24 -30.03 17.76
N GLN A 426 25.05 -30.59 17.57
CA GLN A 426 24.39 -31.43 18.56
C GLN A 426 25.00 -32.84 18.64
N THR A 427 25.68 -33.30 17.58
CA THR A 427 26.33 -34.63 17.55
C THR A 427 27.72 -34.60 18.19
N ILE A 428 28.32 -33.41 18.34
CA ILE A 428 29.67 -33.20 18.89
C ILE A 428 29.65 -32.76 20.37
N ALA A 429 28.48 -32.37 20.89
CA ALA A 429 28.24 -32.07 22.31
C ALA A 429 27.71 -33.30 23.05
#